data_AF-A0A8H8J7T7-F1
#
_entry.id   AF-A0A8H8J7T7-F1
#
_cell.length_a   1.000
_cell.length_b   1.000
_cell.length_c   1.000
_cell.angle_alpha   90.00
_cell.angle_beta   90.00
_cell.angle_gamma   90.00
#
_symmetry.space_group_name_H-M   'P 1'
#
loop_
_entity.id
_entity.type
_entity.pdbx_description
1 polymer ?
#
loop_
_entity_poly.entity_id
_entity_poly.type
_entity_poly.pdbx_seq_one_letter_code
_entity_poly.pdbx_strand_id
1 'polypeptide(L)'
;MSTHNYSSAGFGTRAIHVGAEVNAETGAVISPITLSTTYAQTAVGKNKGYEYSRCSNPNRDQLECLLASLEAGGGKSVTFSSGMACVAAALQALGPNPHIVSVNDLYGGTYKYMTRVASVNQGLETTFVDLEKASEEEITASFRHNTKLIWIESPTNPTLRIIDIQRICRLARAHPSNPLVLVDNTFLSPFYSSPLLLGADVVMHSLTKYINGHSDVLMGALIFPPAPADSCAAAFAERVRFLQMSSGSVPSPHDCWLAHRGAKTLQLRMQAHGRNALKVAAYLESIAGPKSAVESVTYPGLASHPLHDLAVRQLSPSAKKFASELAKEDKALGVPFGGMISFRINEAQRLALGITPNLVRLSIGIEDVDDLIEDIEQALRRAVPNAVFPTNVDTSISLTPEGSLPATPPDALPIVSLPKVDVRQSIAC
;
A
#
# COMPACT_ATOMS: atom_id res chain seq x y z
N MET A 1 9.26 -19.92 -31.06
CA MET A 1 8.57 -18.63 -30.81
C MET A 1 9.54 -17.73 -30.08
N SER A 2 9.72 -16.48 -30.54
CA SER A 2 10.72 -15.57 -29.97
C SER A 2 10.40 -15.25 -28.51
N THR A 3 11.28 -15.61 -27.58
CA THR A 3 11.24 -15.19 -26.18
C THR A 3 11.63 -13.71 -26.11
N HIS A 4 10.68 -12.81 -26.38
CA HIS A 4 10.91 -11.39 -26.17
C HIS A 4 11.17 -11.17 -24.68
N ASN A 5 12.39 -10.71 -24.35
CA ASN A 5 12.75 -10.38 -22.99
C ASN A 5 12.15 -9.01 -22.63
N TYR A 6 11.02 -9.00 -21.93
CA TYR A 6 10.34 -7.78 -21.51
C TYR A 6 10.93 -7.11 -20.27
N SER A 7 12.01 -7.67 -19.67
CA SER A 7 12.57 -7.14 -18.41
C SER A 7 13.00 -5.67 -18.49
N SER A 8 13.40 -5.18 -19.68
CA SER A 8 13.76 -3.77 -19.92
C SER A 8 12.62 -2.93 -20.51
N ALA A 9 11.43 -3.48 -20.72
CA ALA A 9 10.29 -2.77 -21.30
C ALA A 9 9.64 -1.80 -20.29
N GLY A 10 8.73 -0.95 -20.75
CA GLY A 10 7.96 -0.05 -19.87
C GLY A 10 7.05 -0.80 -18.89
N PHE A 11 6.66 -0.14 -17.79
CA PHE A 11 5.87 -0.75 -16.70
C PHE A 11 4.61 -1.47 -17.19
N GLY A 12 3.78 -0.82 -18.01
CA GLY A 12 2.54 -1.41 -18.54
C GLY A 12 2.79 -2.63 -19.42
N THR A 13 3.85 -2.61 -20.24
CA THR A 13 4.25 -3.79 -21.04
C THR A 13 4.65 -4.95 -20.14
N ARG A 14 5.45 -4.69 -19.09
CA ARG A 14 5.82 -5.73 -18.13
C ARG A 14 4.60 -6.28 -17.38
N ALA A 15 3.70 -5.39 -16.96
CA ALA A 15 2.44 -5.75 -16.31
C ALA A 15 1.56 -6.70 -17.15
N ILE A 16 1.58 -6.54 -18.47
CA ILE A 16 0.78 -7.35 -19.40
C ILE A 16 1.48 -8.66 -19.74
N HIS A 17 2.80 -8.69 -19.93
CA HIS A 17 3.49 -9.82 -20.58
C HIS A 17 4.39 -10.67 -19.69
N VAL A 18 4.98 -10.12 -18.63
CA VAL A 18 5.88 -10.91 -17.75
C VAL A 18 5.06 -11.90 -16.94
N GLY A 19 5.47 -13.17 -16.89
CA GLY A 19 4.72 -14.25 -16.21
C GLY A 19 3.46 -14.70 -16.96
N ALA A 20 3.22 -14.17 -18.15
CA ALA A 20 2.09 -14.53 -19.02
C ALA A 20 2.59 -15.12 -20.35
N GLU A 21 3.61 -15.97 -20.28
CA GLU A 21 4.11 -16.70 -21.44
C GLU A 21 2.99 -17.60 -22.03
N VAL A 22 2.93 -17.66 -23.36
CA VAL A 22 1.97 -18.53 -24.06
C VAL A 22 2.17 -19.97 -23.62
N ASN A 23 1.08 -20.62 -23.22
CA ASN A 23 1.13 -22.01 -22.78
C ASN A 23 1.65 -22.90 -23.92
N ALA A 24 2.74 -23.63 -23.69
CA ALA A 24 3.41 -24.41 -24.73
C ALA A 24 2.60 -25.61 -25.23
N GLU A 25 1.68 -26.15 -24.42
CA GLU A 25 0.87 -27.32 -24.75
C GLU A 25 -0.40 -26.95 -25.54
N THR A 26 -1.08 -25.90 -25.11
CA THR A 26 -2.42 -25.52 -25.62
C THR A 26 -2.41 -24.27 -26.50
N GLY A 27 -1.34 -23.46 -26.47
CA GLY A 27 -1.29 -22.15 -27.12
C GLY A 27 -2.11 -21.06 -26.40
N ALA A 28 -2.62 -21.33 -25.19
CA ALA A 28 -3.39 -20.35 -24.43
C ALA A 28 -2.54 -19.10 -24.12
N VAL A 29 -3.08 -17.92 -24.48
CA VAL A 29 -2.45 -16.61 -24.23
C VAL A 29 -2.57 -16.18 -22.78
N ILE A 30 -3.65 -16.61 -22.11
CA ILE A 30 -3.82 -16.47 -20.67
C ILE A 30 -3.57 -17.84 -20.05
N SER A 31 -2.66 -17.88 -19.08
CA SER A 31 -2.29 -19.11 -18.39
C SER A 31 -3.50 -19.80 -17.77
N PRO A 32 -3.62 -21.13 -17.87
CA PRO A 32 -4.67 -21.88 -17.19
C PRO A 32 -4.48 -21.83 -15.68
N ILE A 33 -5.56 -22.02 -14.93
CA ILE A 33 -5.51 -22.14 -13.47
C ILE A 33 -5.15 -23.60 -13.13
N THR A 34 -3.96 -23.81 -12.56
CA THR A 34 -3.44 -25.12 -12.19
C THR A 34 -3.74 -25.40 -10.72
N LEU A 35 -4.89 -26.04 -10.48
CA LEU A 35 -5.36 -26.43 -9.15
C LEU A 35 -4.76 -27.75 -8.64
N SER A 36 -4.00 -28.46 -9.46
CA SER A 36 -3.40 -29.74 -9.05
C SER A 36 -2.51 -29.55 -7.83
N THR A 37 -2.71 -30.42 -6.84
CA THR A 37 -1.92 -30.41 -5.60
C THR A 37 -0.58 -31.10 -5.78
N THR A 38 -0.50 -32.11 -6.66
CA THR A 38 0.70 -32.90 -6.94
C THR A 38 0.91 -33.06 -8.44
N TYR A 39 2.16 -33.31 -8.83
CA TYR A 39 2.58 -33.43 -10.21
C TYR A 39 3.35 -34.75 -10.41
N ALA A 40 3.09 -35.43 -11.51
CA ALA A 40 3.74 -36.70 -11.82
C ALA A 40 5.26 -36.53 -11.96
N GLN A 41 6.02 -37.34 -11.24
CA GLN A 41 7.47 -37.41 -11.35
C GLN A 41 7.87 -38.51 -12.35
N THR A 42 8.96 -38.29 -13.09
CA THR A 42 9.48 -39.28 -14.05
C THR A 42 10.22 -40.43 -13.35
N ALA A 43 10.78 -40.14 -12.18
CA ALA A 43 11.33 -41.07 -11.20
C ALA A 43 11.38 -40.36 -9.84
N VAL A 44 11.68 -41.08 -8.77
CA VAL A 44 11.87 -40.49 -7.42
C VAL A 44 12.92 -39.36 -7.49
N GLY A 45 12.51 -38.14 -7.15
CA GLY A 45 13.37 -36.95 -7.17
C GLY A 45 13.63 -36.37 -8.58
N LYS A 46 12.96 -36.87 -9.62
CA LYS A 46 13.06 -36.36 -11.01
C LYS A 46 11.72 -35.77 -11.46
N ASN A 47 11.50 -34.51 -11.13
CA ASN A 47 10.30 -33.75 -11.49
C ASN A 47 10.47 -32.95 -12.80
N LYS A 48 9.36 -32.41 -13.33
CA LYS A 48 9.34 -31.54 -14.52
C LYS A 48 9.25 -30.05 -14.16
N GLY A 49 9.81 -29.65 -13.02
CA GLY A 49 9.74 -28.30 -12.44
C GLY A 49 8.80 -28.17 -11.25
N TYR A 50 7.77 -29.04 -11.16
CA TYR A 50 6.78 -29.04 -10.08
C TYR A 50 6.63 -30.43 -9.46
N GLU A 51 6.40 -30.47 -8.14
CA GLU A 51 6.17 -31.70 -7.38
C GLU A 51 4.91 -31.62 -6.52
N TYR A 52 4.83 -30.55 -5.71
CA TYR A 52 3.75 -30.32 -4.77
C TYR A 52 3.42 -28.82 -4.70
N SER A 53 2.14 -28.47 -4.80
CA SER A 53 1.67 -27.08 -5.00
C SER A 53 2.06 -26.11 -3.87
N ARG A 54 2.23 -26.62 -2.64
CA ARG A 54 2.77 -25.84 -1.52
C ARG A 54 4.23 -25.43 -1.74
N CYS A 55 5.05 -26.24 -2.40
CA CYS A 55 6.45 -25.93 -2.67
C CYS A 55 6.59 -24.99 -3.88
N SER A 56 5.92 -25.32 -4.99
CA SER A 56 5.89 -24.50 -6.22
C SER A 56 4.60 -24.77 -6.99
N ASN A 57 4.09 -23.75 -7.68
CA ASN A 57 2.89 -23.85 -8.50
C ASN A 57 3.00 -22.92 -9.72
N PRO A 58 2.58 -23.33 -10.93
CA PRO A 58 2.70 -22.49 -12.13
C PRO A 58 2.10 -21.09 -12.00
N ASN A 59 0.88 -20.95 -11.47
CA ASN A 59 0.24 -19.63 -11.33
C ASN A 59 0.94 -18.76 -10.29
N ARG A 60 1.49 -19.38 -9.23
CA ARG A 60 2.25 -18.66 -8.21
C ARG A 60 3.59 -18.18 -8.75
N ASP A 61 4.32 -19.03 -9.47
CA ASP A 61 5.61 -18.68 -10.07
C ASP A 61 5.46 -17.57 -11.11
N GLN A 62 4.40 -17.63 -11.92
CA GLN A 62 4.05 -16.59 -12.89
C GLN A 62 3.80 -15.23 -12.21
N LEU A 63 2.99 -15.22 -11.15
CA LEU A 63 2.76 -14.01 -10.37
C LEU A 63 4.05 -13.53 -9.69
N GLU A 64 4.86 -14.43 -9.14
CA GLU A 64 6.12 -14.07 -8.49
C GLU A 64 7.11 -13.43 -9.48
N CYS A 65 7.17 -13.95 -10.71
CA CYS A 65 7.94 -13.38 -11.82
C CYS A 65 7.44 -11.98 -12.19
N LEU A 66 6.12 -11.83 -12.34
CA LEU A 66 5.49 -10.54 -12.62
C LEU A 66 5.83 -9.50 -11.55
N LEU A 67 5.60 -9.81 -10.27
CA LEU A 67 5.82 -8.88 -9.16
C LEU A 67 7.28 -8.42 -9.08
N ALA A 68 8.22 -9.36 -9.22
CA ALA A 68 9.64 -9.04 -9.23
C ALA A 68 10.00 -8.08 -10.37
N SER A 69 9.32 -8.16 -11.52
CA SER A 69 9.52 -7.25 -12.65
C SER A 69 8.85 -5.88 -12.48
N LEU A 70 7.77 -5.78 -11.71
CA LEU A 70 7.04 -4.53 -11.52
C LEU A 70 7.75 -3.61 -10.54
N GLU A 71 8.33 -4.15 -9.46
CA GLU A 71 9.23 -3.42 -8.57
C GLU A 71 10.54 -3.11 -9.31
N ALA A 72 10.80 -1.84 -9.60
CA ALA A 72 12.05 -1.49 -10.27
C ALA A 72 13.25 -1.83 -9.36
N GLY A 73 14.22 -2.56 -9.90
CA GLY A 73 15.32 -3.12 -9.11
C GLY A 73 15.00 -4.47 -8.45
N GLY A 74 13.80 -5.01 -8.64
CA GLY A 74 13.41 -6.36 -8.21
C GLY A 74 13.99 -7.46 -9.09
N GLY A 75 14.21 -8.63 -8.48
CA GLY A 75 14.67 -9.82 -9.19
C GLY A 75 14.12 -11.14 -8.67
N LYS A 76 13.60 -11.17 -7.45
CA LYS A 76 12.90 -12.34 -6.88
C LYS A 76 11.70 -11.88 -6.08
N SER A 77 10.65 -12.67 -6.03
CA SER A 77 9.57 -12.44 -5.07
C SER A 77 9.04 -13.74 -4.48
N VAL A 78 8.40 -13.63 -3.32
CA VAL A 78 7.80 -14.73 -2.58
C VAL A 78 6.40 -14.28 -2.15
N THR A 79 5.38 -15.01 -2.57
CA THR A 79 3.97 -14.66 -2.33
C THR A 79 3.36 -15.44 -1.17
N PHE A 80 2.41 -14.84 -0.46
CA PHE A 80 1.80 -15.41 0.74
C PHE A 80 0.27 -15.26 0.70
N SER A 81 -0.42 -16.06 1.51
CA SER A 81 -1.88 -16.06 1.65
C SER A 81 -2.48 -14.75 2.20
N SER A 82 -1.66 -13.81 2.68
CA SER A 82 -2.07 -12.47 3.09
C SER A 82 -0.86 -11.56 3.29
N GLY A 83 -1.10 -10.25 3.42
CA GLY A 83 -0.08 -9.31 3.90
C GLY A 83 0.44 -9.69 5.29
N MET A 84 -0.43 -10.15 6.20
CA MET A 84 0.00 -10.57 7.54
C MET A 84 0.85 -11.84 7.53
N ALA A 85 0.64 -12.74 6.57
CA ALA A 85 1.53 -13.89 6.37
C ALA A 85 2.93 -13.46 5.90
N CYS A 86 3.04 -12.36 5.15
CA CYS A 86 4.35 -11.75 4.83
C CYS A 86 5.03 -11.20 6.08
N VAL A 87 4.30 -10.43 6.91
CA VAL A 87 4.81 -9.91 8.19
C VAL A 87 5.33 -11.07 9.05
N ALA A 88 4.54 -12.13 9.18
CA ALA A 88 4.89 -13.30 9.95
C ALA A 88 6.17 -13.98 9.43
N ALA A 89 6.26 -14.24 8.12
CA ALA A 89 7.41 -14.87 7.51
C ALA A 89 8.67 -14.00 7.58
N ALA A 90 8.56 -12.70 7.34
CA ALA A 90 9.67 -11.75 7.42
C ALA A 90 10.26 -11.69 8.83
N LEU A 91 9.42 -11.60 9.87
CA LEU A 91 9.90 -11.57 11.26
C LEU A 91 10.45 -12.93 11.71
N GLN A 92 9.78 -14.03 11.38
CA GLN A 92 10.28 -15.39 11.68
C GLN A 92 11.64 -15.67 11.04
N ALA A 93 11.91 -15.13 9.85
CA ALA A 93 13.18 -15.32 9.15
C ALA A 93 14.38 -14.71 9.91
N LEU A 94 14.15 -13.77 10.84
CA LEU A 94 15.20 -13.16 11.66
C LEU A 94 15.78 -14.14 12.70
N GLY A 95 15.06 -15.20 13.04
CA GLY A 95 15.46 -16.17 14.05
C GLY A 95 15.08 -15.74 15.48
N PRO A 96 15.64 -16.40 16.52
CA PRO A 96 15.30 -16.13 17.92
C PRO A 96 16.00 -14.88 18.47
N ASN A 97 15.34 -14.22 19.43
CA ASN A 97 15.73 -13.00 20.14
C ASN A 97 16.25 -11.85 19.26
N PRO A 98 15.62 -11.54 18.11
CA PRO A 98 16.04 -10.44 17.27
C PRO A 98 15.61 -9.10 17.89
N HIS A 99 16.44 -8.08 17.72
CA HIS A 99 16.01 -6.69 17.88
C HIS A 99 15.66 -6.11 16.51
N ILE A 100 14.58 -5.32 16.43
CA ILE A 100 14.22 -4.55 15.25
C ILE A 100 13.93 -3.09 15.62
N VAL A 101 14.11 -2.20 14.66
CA VAL A 101 13.60 -0.83 14.72
C VAL A 101 12.43 -0.72 13.78
N SER A 102 11.36 -0.03 14.19
CA SER A 102 10.19 0.18 13.32
C SER A 102 9.74 1.62 13.38
N VAL A 103 9.12 2.10 12.30
CA VAL A 103 8.33 3.33 12.38
C VAL A 103 7.25 3.19 13.46
N ASN A 104 6.98 4.27 14.19
CA ASN A 104 5.99 4.31 15.27
C ASN A 104 4.53 4.35 14.80
N ASP A 105 4.30 4.74 13.55
CA ASP A 105 2.98 4.74 12.90
C ASP A 105 2.94 3.63 11.83
N LEU A 106 2.29 2.53 12.17
CA LEU A 106 2.18 1.32 11.36
C LEU A 106 0.72 0.94 11.18
N TYR A 107 0.46 0.11 10.17
CA TYR A 107 -0.72 -0.73 10.20
C TYR A 107 -0.87 -1.48 11.53
N GLY A 108 -2.02 -1.31 12.19
CA GLY A 108 -2.27 -1.87 13.52
C GLY A 108 -2.15 -3.41 13.60
N GLY A 109 -2.31 -4.12 12.48
CA GLY A 109 -2.05 -5.57 12.42
C GLY A 109 -0.56 -5.90 12.58
N THR A 110 0.32 -5.13 11.94
CA THR A 110 1.77 -5.26 12.04
C THR A 110 2.23 -5.02 13.48
N TYR A 111 1.77 -3.91 14.09
CA TYR A 111 2.07 -3.59 15.50
C TYR A 111 1.62 -4.72 16.45
N LYS A 112 0.39 -5.24 16.29
CA LYS A 112 -0.13 -6.34 17.12
C LYS A 112 0.68 -7.62 16.95
N TYR A 113 1.10 -7.94 15.72
CA TYR A 113 1.91 -9.13 15.49
C TYR A 113 3.28 -9.01 16.15
N MET A 114 3.97 -7.88 15.97
CA MET A 114 5.25 -7.60 16.62
C MET A 114 5.15 -7.71 18.16
N THR A 115 4.18 -7.02 18.75
CA THR A 115 4.09 -6.85 20.22
C THR A 115 3.42 -7.99 20.96
N ARG A 116 2.55 -8.77 20.32
CA ARG A 116 1.76 -9.83 20.98
C ARG A 116 2.09 -11.24 20.51
N VAL A 117 2.69 -11.41 19.33
CA VAL A 117 2.97 -12.74 18.76
C VAL A 117 4.47 -12.97 18.68
N ALA A 118 5.20 -12.14 17.94
CA ALA A 118 6.63 -12.32 17.72
C ALA A 118 7.44 -12.07 19.01
N SER A 119 7.04 -11.11 19.84
CA SER A 119 7.66 -10.87 21.15
C SER A 119 7.64 -12.12 22.05
N VAL A 120 6.50 -12.81 22.11
CA VAL A 120 6.31 -14.00 22.95
C VAL A 120 6.95 -15.24 22.32
N ASN A 121 6.74 -15.46 21.01
CA ASN A 121 7.12 -16.71 20.36
C ASN A 121 8.58 -16.74 19.89
N GLN A 122 9.18 -15.58 19.62
CA GLN A 122 10.55 -15.47 19.10
C GLN A 122 11.46 -14.68 20.03
N GLY A 123 10.94 -14.03 21.08
CA GLY A 123 11.71 -13.05 21.85
C GLY A 123 12.02 -11.78 21.05
N LEU A 124 11.20 -11.44 20.05
CA LEU A 124 11.38 -10.20 19.26
C LEU A 124 11.28 -8.98 20.17
N GLU A 125 12.33 -8.16 20.18
CA GLU A 125 12.30 -6.83 20.76
C GLU A 125 12.15 -5.79 19.66
N THR A 126 11.26 -4.81 19.86
CA THR A 126 10.99 -3.75 18.88
C THR A 126 11.17 -2.38 19.52
N THR A 127 12.04 -1.55 18.93
CA THR A 127 12.12 -0.13 19.26
C THR A 127 11.35 0.66 18.21
N PHE A 128 10.28 1.35 18.63
CA PHE A 128 9.48 2.19 17.76
C PHE A 128 10.05 3.62 17.74
N VAL A 129 10.34 4.13 16.55
CA VAL A 129 10.96 5.45 16.34
C VAL A 129 10.11 6.27 15.39
N ASP A 130 10.03 7.57 15.65
CA ASP A 130 9.48 8.53 14.70
C ASP A 130 10.50 8.77 13.57
N LEU A 131 10.53 7.88 12.58
CA LEU A 131 11.53 7.92 11.51
C LEU A 131 11.38 9.11 10.54
N GLU A 132 10.26 9.83 10.58
CA GLU A 132 10.08 11.05 9.79
C GLU A 132 10.77 12.25 10.45
N LYS A 133 10.67 12.38 11.78
CA LYS A 133 11.15 13.56 12.52
C LYS A 133 12.47 13.36 13.27
N ALA A 134 12.81 12.12 13.64
CA ALA A 134 14.01 11.85 14.42
C ALA A 134 15.29 12.28 13.67
N SER A 135 16.26 12.79 14.43
CA SER A 135 17.62 13.07 14.00
C SER A 135 18.39 11.78 13.64
N GLU A 136 19.52 11.91 12.95
CA GLU A 136 20.33 10.74 12.57
C GLU A 136 20.93 10.07 13.81
N GLU A 137 21.25 10.87 14.82
CA GLU A 137 21.76 10.46 16.12
C GLU A 137 20.71 9.64 16.88
N GLU A 138 19.46 10.12 16.95
CA GLU A 138 18.36 9.39 17.60
C GLU A 138 18.06 8.06 16.91
N ILE A 139 18.05 8.04 15.57
CA ILE A 139 17.84 6.82 14.78
C ILE A 139 18.98 5.84 15.05
N THR A 140 20.23 6.29 14.96
CA THR A 140 21.39 5.42 15.16
C THR A 140 21.48 4.92 16.60
N ALA A 141 21.13 5.73 17.59
CA ALA A 141 21.08 5.33 19.00
C ALA A 141 20.00 4.28 19.31
N SER A 142 18.97 4.16 18.46
CA SER A 142 17.99 3.08 18.55
C SER A 142 18.53 1.73 18.07
N PHE A 143 19.65 1.73 17.34
CA PHE A 143 20.31 0.51 16.90
C PHE A 143 21.11 -0.12 18.04
N ARG A 144 21.08 -1.45 18.05
CA ARG A 144 21.78 -2.35 18.96
C ARG A 144 22.64 -3.33 18.16
N HIS A 145 23.62 -3.96 18.81
CA HIS A 145 24.48 -4.98 18.20
C HIS A 145 23.70 -6.15 17.56
N ASN A 146 22.52 -6.48 18.10
CA ASN A 146 21.62 -7.53 17.58
C ASN A 146 20.45 -6.99 16.74
N THR A 147 20.49 -5.74 16.27
CA THR A 147 19.45 -5.19 15.37
C THR A 147 19.56 -5.87 14.02
N LYS A 148 18.50 -6.57 13.62
CA LYS A 148 18.48 -7.36 12.37
C LYS A 148 17.67 -6.72 11.26
N LEU A 149 16.70 -5.87 11.59
CA LEU A 149 15.77 -5.29 10.64
C LEU A 149 15.34 -3.88 11.06
N ILE A 150 15.20 -3.00 10.08
CA ILE A 150 14.45 -1.74 10.17
C ILE A 150 13.18 -1.90 9.33
N TRP A 151 12.02 -1.80 9.99
CA TRP A 151 10.71 -1.89 9.35
C TRP A 151 10.15 -0.50 9.07
N ILE A 152 10.00 -0.18 7.79
CA ILE A 152 9.49 1.10 7.29
C ILE A 152 8.12 0.86 6.66
N GLU A 153 7.19 1.77 6.90
CA GLU A 153 5.95 1.89 6.14
C GLU A 153 5.88 3.34 5.63
N SER A 154 5.90 3.56 4.31
CA SER A 154 5.90 4.91 3.76
C SER A 154 5.10 5.00 2.45
N PRO A 155 4.02 5.79 2.40
CA PRO A 155 3.41 6.56 3.50
C PRO A 155 2.87 5.67 4.62
N THR A 156 2.86 6.18 5.85
CA THR A 156 2.33 5.43 6.99
C THR A 156 0.79 5.36 6.98
N ASN A 157 0.24 4.29 7.52
CA ASN A 157 -1.19 4.12 7.71
C ASN A 157 -1.60 4.40 9.17
N PRO A 158 -2.53 5.35 9.45
CA PRO A 158 -3.36 6.11 8.50
C PRO A 158 -2.85 7.53 8.21
N THR A 159 -1.75 7.98 8.81
CA THR A 159 -1.43 9.43 8.84
C THR A 159 -0.66 9.94 7.61
N LEU A 160 -0.27 9.06 6.69
CA LEU A 160 0.42 9.36 5.43
C LEU A 160 1.76 10.08 5.60
N ARG A 161 2.48 9.78 6.69
CA ARG A 161 3.82 10.30 6.95
C ARG A 161 4.84 9.74 5.98
N ILE A 162 5.80 10.57 5.57
CA ILE A 162 6.82 10.19 4.59
C ILE A 162 8.15 9.96 5.30
N ILE A 163 8.77 8.82 5.02
CA ILE A 163 10.07 8.45 5.56
C ILE A 163 11.09 8.55 4.43
N ASP A 164 12.24 9.17 4.70
CA ASP A 164 13.36 9.22 3.76
C ASP A 164 14.06 7.85 3.73
N ILE A 165 13.68 7.01 2.78
CA ILE A 165 14.15 5.62 2.68
C ILE A 165 15.66 5.59 2.43
N GLN A 166 16.19 6.49 1.60
CA GLN A 166 17.63 6.55 1.31
C GLN A 166 18.43 6.92 2.56
N ARG A 167 17.95 7.89 3.35
CA ARG A 167 18.53 8.25 4.64
C ARG A 167 18.59 7.05 5.58
N ILE A 168 17.48 6.31 5.74
CA ILE A 168 17.46 5.13 6.61
C ILE A 168 18.40 4.03 6.11
N CYS A 169 18.43 3.75 4.81
CA CYS A 169 19.33 2.75 4.24
C CYS A 169 20.81 3.12 4.45
N ARG A 170 21.17 4.39 4.32
CA ARG A 170 22.53 4.87 4.60
C ARG A 170 22.92 4.66 6.06
N LEU A 171 22.03 5.01 7.00
CA LEU A 171 22.27 4.83 8.44
C LEU A 171 22.39 3.35 8.82
N ALA A 172 21.52 2.50 8.27
CA ALA A 172 21.57 1.06 8.48
C ALA A 172 22.93 0.48 8.08
N ARG A 173 23.39 0.80 6.86
CA ARG A 173 24.67 0.33 6.30
C ARG A 173 25.90 0.84 7.06
N ALA A 174 25.82 2.03 7.64
CA ALA A 174 26.91 2.61 8.41
C ALA A 174 27.05 1.97 9.80
N HIS A 175 26.01 1.32 10.32
CA HIS A 175 26.03 0.71 11.64
C HIS A 175 26.72 -0.67 11.62
N PRO A 176 27.54 -1.04 12.63
CA PRO A 176 28.22 -2.35 12.65
C PRO A 176 27.31 -3.57 12.60
N SER A 177 26.06 -3.44 13.08
CA SER A 177 25.07 -4.54 12.99
C SER A 177 24.47 -4.69 11.60
N ASN A 178 24.62 -3.68 10.73
CA ASN A 178 24.13 -3.62 9.35
C ASN A 178 22.72 -4.24 9.18
N PRO A 179 21.68 -3.69 9.85
CA PRO A 179 20.35 -4.28 9.80
C PRO A 179 19.77 -4.17 8.40
N LEU A 180 18.98 -5.16 8.00
CA LEU A 180 18.22 -5.13 6.75
C LEU A 180 17.21 -3.98 6.80
N VAL A 181 16.87 -3.41 5.65
CA VAL A 181 15.77 -2.44 5.53
C VAL A 181 14.63 -3.05 4.72
N LEU A 182 13.47 -3.21 5.37
CA LEU A 182 12.23 -3.64 4.72
C LEU A 182 11.25 -2.48 4.65
N VAL A 183 10.70 -2.24 3.45
CA VAL A 183 9.69 -1.21 3.22
C VAL A 183 8.36 -1.86 2.85
N ASP A 184 7.33 -1.66 3.67
CA ASP A 184 5.95 -1.91 3.27
C ASP A 184 5.51 -0.80 2.31
N ASN A 185 5.41 -1.16 1.03
CA ASN A 185 5.10 -0.27 -0.08
C ASN A 185 3.63 -0.42 -0.54
N THR A 186 2.76 -0.93 0.33
CA THR A 186 1.34 -1.21 0.01
C THR A 186 0.59 0.02 -0.49
N PHE A 187 0.81 1.20 0.10
CA PHE A 187 0.02 2.41 -0.21
C PHE A 187 0.36 3.06 -1.55
N LEU A 188 1.58 2.87 -2.06
CA LEU A 188 2.02 3.45 -3.34
C LEU A 188 2.04 2.46 -4.48
N SER A 189 2.13 1.16 -4.18
CA SER A 189 2.41 0.09 -5.15
C SER A 189 3.76 0.29 -5.88
N PRO A 190 4.22 -0.70 -6.66
CA PRO A 190 5.42 -0.56 -7.49
C PRO A 190 5.32 0.56 -8.54
N PHE A 191 4.11 1.06 -8.83
CA PHE A 191 3.92 2.15 -9.79
C PHE A 191 4.41 3.49 -9.25
N TYR A 192 4.06 3.89 -8.03
CA TYR A 192 4.46 5.21 -7.49
C TYR A 192 5.80 5.21 -6.78
N SER A 193 6.20 4.10 -6.16
CA SER A 193 7.47 4.01 -5.43
C SER A 193 8.17 2.69 -5.73
N SER A 194 9.49 2.72 -5.81
CA SER A 194 10.33 1.53 -5.94
C SER A 194 11.44 1.54 -4.90
N PRO A 195 11.16 1.15 -3.63
CA PRO A 195 12.12 1.27 -2.55
C PRO A 195 13.43 0.50 -2.77
N LEU A 196 13.46 -0.54 -3.60
CA LEU A 196 14.71 -1.22 -3.94
C LEU A 196 15.71 -0.30 -4.66
N LEU A 197 15.23 0.63 -5.50
CA LEU A 197 16.09 1.68 -6.10
C LEU A 197 16.55 2.73 -5.08
N LEU A 198 15.88 2.83 -3.94
CA LEU A 198 16.23 3.72 -2.84
C LEU A 198 17.17 3.05 -1.83
N GLY A 199 17.53 1.78 -2.06
CA GLY A 199 18.53 1.04 -1.27
C GLY A 199 17.95 0.06 -0.25
N ALA A 200 16.64 -0.13 -0.21
CA ALA A 200 16.00 -1.14 0.65
C ALA A 200 16.43 -2.56 0.22
N ASP A 201 16.47 -3.48 1.18
CA ASP A 201 16.81 -4.89 0.94
C ASP A 201 15.57 -5.72 0.57
N VAL A 202 14.40 -5.29 1.06
CA VAL A 202 13.13 -6.02 0.89
C VAL A 202 11.99 -5.04 0.72
N VAL A 203 11.08 -5.33 -0.21
CA VAL A 203 9.81 -4.62 -0.36
C VAL A 203 8.66 -5.55 -0.05
N MET A 204 7.77 -5.12 0.83
CA MET A 204 6.53 -5.83 1.15
C MET A 204 5.35 -5.17 0.46
N HIS A 205 4.39 -6.00 0.01
CA HIS A 205 3.06 -5.54 -0.36
C HIS A 205 1.97 -6.43 0.24
N SER A 206 0.89 -5.81 0.70
CA SER A 206 -0.43 -6.46 0.72
C SER A 206 -1.04 -6.38 -0.68
N LEU A 207 -1.07 -7.50 -1.38
CA LEU A 207 -1.64 -7.61 -2.72
C LEU A 207 -3.15 -7.38 -2.74
N THR A 208 -3.80 -7.55 -1.59
CA THR A 208 -5.22 -7.24 -1.33
C THR A 208 -5.62 -5.81 -1.68
N LYS A 209 -4.65 -4.90 -1.74
CA LYS A 209 -4.86 -3.49 -2.07
C LYS A 209 -4.64 -3.29 -3.57
N TYR A 210 -3.84 -2.30 -3.94
CA TYR A 210 -3.73 -1.83 -5.32
C TYR A 210 -3.26 -2.86 -6.34
N ILE A 211 -2.39 -3.82 -5.98
CA ILE A 211 -1.85 -4.79 -6.94
C ILE A 211 -2.97 -5.67 -7.50
N ASN A 212 -3.79 -6.28 -6.64
CA ASN A 212 -5.01 -6.93 -7.09
C ASN A 212 -6.01 -5.88 -7.58
N GLY A 213 -6.38 -4.93 -6.72
CA GLY A 213 -7.20 -3.76 -7.07
C GLY A 213 -8.68 -4.02 -7.33
N HIS A 214 -9.18 -5.24 -7.07
CA HIS A 214 -10.58 -5.61 -7.32
C HIS A 214 -11.32 -6.07 -6.05
N SER A 215 -10.73 -5.85 -4.86
CA SER A 215 -11.33 -6.16 -3.56
C SER A 215 -11.82 -7.61 -3.36
N ASP A 216 -11.27 -8.56 -4.10
CA ASP A 216 -11.70 -9.96 -4.15
C ASP A 216 -10.60 -10.98 -3.84
N VAL A 217 -9.39 -10.53 -3.47
CA VAL A 217 -8.23 -11.38 -3.19
C VAL A 217 -7.52 -10.96 -1.89
N LEU A 218 -7.28 -11.91 -0.99
CA LEU A 218 -6.43 -11.72 0.19
C LEU A 218 -5.05 -12.31 -0.07
N MET A 219 -4.00 -11.49 -0.23
CA MET A 219 -2.64 -11.95 -0.55
C MET A 219 -1.58 -10.96 -0.08
N GLY A 220 -0.33 -11.41 -0.04
CA GLY A 220 0.83 -10.54 0.14
C GLY A 220 2.06 -11.04 -0.61
N ALA A 221 3.09 -10.21 -0.71
CA ALA A 221 4.36 -10.58 -1.31
C ALA A 221 5.54 -9.86 -0.63
N LEU A 222 6.69 -10.53 -0.66
CA LEU A 222 8.00 -9.95 -0.38
C LEU A 222 8.82 -9.99 -1.67
N ILE A 223 9.41 -8.86 -2.04
CA ILE A 223 10.20 -8.68 -3.26
C ILE A 223 11.62 -8.31 -2.86
N PHE A 224 12.60 -8.93 -3.52
CA PHE A 224 14.02 -8.82 -3.24
C PHE A 224 14.78 -8.37 -4.49
N PRO A 225 15.93 -7.70 -4.34
CA PRO A 225 16.79 -7.37 -5.45
C PRO A 225 17.32 -8.64 -6.14
N PRO A 226 17.77 -8.55 -7.41
CA PRO A 226 18.33 -9.69 -8.14
C PRO A 226 19.59 -10.25 -7.47
N ALA A 227 20.40 -9.37 -6.88
CA ALA A 227 21.56 -9.70 -6.08
C ALA A 227 21.37 -9.12 -4.66
N PRO A 228 21.46 -9.95 -3.61
CA PRO A 228 21.44 -9.46 -2.23
C PRO A 228 22.63 -8.52 -1.95
N ALA A 229 22.43 -7.53 -1.07
CA ALA A 229 23.49 -6.58 -0.71
C ALA A 229 24.69 -7.26 -0.03
N ASP A 230 24.43 -8.31 0.76
CA ASP A 230 25.43 -9.12 1.44
C ASP A 230 24.92 -10.53 1.75
N SER A 231 25.73 -11.34 2.44
CA SER A 231 25.39 -12.70 2.85
C SER A 231 24.22 -12.79 3.83
N CYS A 232 24.01 -11.76 4.67
CA CYS A 232 22.90 -11.72 5.61
C CYS A 232 21.57 -11.52 4.86
N ALA A 233 21.54 -10.60 3.89
CA ALA A 233 20.40 -10.39 3.01
C ALA A 233 20.09 -11.64 2.16
N ALA A 234 21.14 -12.32 1.66
CA ALA A 234 20.99 -13.58 0.93
C ALA A 234 20.34 -14.67 1.80
N ALA A 235 20.88 -14.89 3.00
CA ALA A 235 20.37 -15.87 3.95
C ALA A 235 18.95 -15.53 4.45
N PHE A 236 18.58 -14.25 4.50
CA PHE A 236 17.23 -13.82 4.83
C PHE A 236 16.23 -14.21 3.73
N ALA A 237 16.53 -13.90 2.47
CA ALA A 237 15.66 -14.25 1.34
C ALA A 237 15.45 -15.77 1.21
N GLU A 238 16.51 -16.57 1.39
CA GLU A 238 16.42 -18.04 1.41
C GLU A 238 15.56 -18.55 2.56
N ARG A 239 15.74 -18.00 3.78
CA ARG A 239 14.91 -18.34 4.94
C ARG A 239 13.44 -18.00 4.72
N VAL A 240 13.14 -16.85 4.11
CA VAL A 240 11.76 -16.47 3.76
C VAL A 240 11.13 -17.47 2.79
N ARG A 241 11.84 -17.89 1.73
CA ARG A 241 11.35 -18.91 0.79
C ARG A 241 11.15 -20.26 1.48
N PHE A 242 12.10 -20.66 2.32
CA PHE A 242 11.98 -21.88 3.11
C PHE A 242 10.78 -21.83 4.06
N LEU A 243 10.53 -20.70 4.73
CA LEU A 243 9.39 -20.50 5.61
C LEU A 243 8.06 -20.50 4.85
N GLN A 244 7.97 -19.91 3.65
CA GLN A 244 6.77 -19.98 2.80
C GLN A 244 6.37 -21.45 2.58
N MET A 245 7.34 -22.27 2.18
CA MET A 245 7.13 -23.70 1.96
C MET A 245 6.81 -24.45 3.26
N SER A 246 7.60 -24.24 4.31
CA SER A 246 7.56 -25.05 5.54
C SER A 246 6.42 -24.66 6.49
N SER A 247 6.06 -23.37 6.57
CA SER A 247 4.89 -22.91 7.32
C SER A 247 3.58 -23.12 6.57
N GLY A 248 3.64 -23.30 5.24
CA GLY A 248 2.48 -23.53 4.40
C GLY A 248 1.58 -22.32 4.20
N SER A 249 2.04 -21.10 4.52
CA SER A 249 1.27 -19.85 4.33
C SER A 249 1.27 -19.38 2.87
N VAL A 250 1.08 -20.31 1.94
CA VAL A 250 1.05 -20.07 0.49
C VAL A 250 -0.33 -19.59 0.03
N PRO A 251 -0.40 -18.73 -1.00
CA PRO A 251 -1.67 -18.36 -1.60
C PRO A 251 -2.26 -19.48 -2.48
N SER A 252 -3.57 -19.44 -2.68
CA SER A 252 -4.28 -20.28 -3.65
C SER A 252 -3.78 -20.00 -5.08
N PRO A 253 -3.64 -21.01 -5.96
CA PRO A 253 -3.35 -20.80 -7.38
C PRO A 253 -4.40 -19.93 -8.09
N HIS A 254 -5.66 -20.02 -7.66
CA HIS A 254 -6.74 -19.19 -8.17
C HIS A 254 -6.55 -17.71 -7.81
N ASP A 255 -6.20 -17.43 -6.56
CA ASP A 255 -5.93 -16.07 -6.10
C ASP A 255 -4.68 -15.50 -6.78
N CYS A 256 -3.66 -16.33 -7.02
CA CYS A 256 -2.48 -15.93 -7.80
C CYS A 256 -2.88 -15.49 -9.21
N TRP A 257 -3.79 -16.24 -9.85
CA TRP A 257 -4.29 -15.91 -11.17
C TRP A 257 -5.12 -14.61 -11.17
N LEU A 258 -5.99 -14.40 -10.18
CA LEU A 258 -6.76 -13.16 -10.03
C LEU A 258 -5.86 -11.95 -9.77
N ALA A 259 -4.89 -12.06 -8.86
CA ALA A 259 -3.93 -11.00 -8.61
C ALA A 259 -3.06 -10.69 -9.84
N HIS A 260 -2.66 -11.72 -10.61
CA HIS A 260 -1.97 -11.54 -11.88
C HIS A 260 -2.85 -10.81 -12.90
N ARG A 261 -4.15 -11.14 -12.99
CA ARG A 261 -5.13 -10.43 -13.83
C ARG A 261 -5.25 -8.97 -13.40
N GLY A 262 -5.39 -8.71 -12.10
CA GLY A 262 -5.50 -7.36 -11.54
C GLY A 262 -4.26 -6.48 -11.79
N ALA A 263 -3.08 -7.08 -11.73
CA ALA A 263 -1.82 -6.39 -11.98
C ALA A 263 -1.70 -5.88 -13.43
N LYS A 264 -2.38 -6.49 -14.41
CA LYS A 264 -2.36 -6.05 -15.82
C LYS A 264 -2.93 -4.64 -16.02
N THR A 265 -3.85 -4.21 -15.15
CA THR A 265 -4.46 -2.87 -15.18
C THR A 265 -3.84 -1.91 -14.17
N LEU A 266 -2.83 -2.34 -13.41
CA LEU A 266 -2.25 -1.57 -12.30
C LEU A 266 -1.78 -0.19 -12.73
N GLN A 267 -1.09 -0.06 -13.87
CA GLN A 267 -0.65 1.26 -14.35
C GLN A 267 -1.83 2.22 -14.55
N LEU A 268 -2.87 1.78 -15.26
CA LEU A 268 -4.03 2.62 -15.59
C LEU A 268 -4.79 3.02 -14.32
N ARG A 269 -5.03 2.04 -13.44
CA ARG A 269 -5.71 2.29 -12.16
C ARG A 269 -4.92 3.25 -11.28
N MET A 270 -3.61 3.03 -11.09
CA MET A 270 -2.80 3.91 -10.26
C MET A 270 -2.68 5.34 -10.82
N GLN A 271 -2.65 5.51 -12.14
CA GLN A 271 -2.72 6.83 -12.76
C GLN A 271 -4.06 7.52 -12.47
N ALA A 272 -5.19 6.80 -12.59
CA ALA A 272 -6.51 7.33 -12.27
C ALA A 272 -6.62 7.69 -10.78
N HIS A 273 -6.30 6.76 -9.88
CA HIS A 273 -6.26 6.98 -8.43
C HIS A 273 -5.46 8.23 -8.05
N GLY A 274 -4.25 8.39 -8.59
CA GLY A 274 -3.41 9.52 -8.23
C GLY A 274 -3.90 10.85 -8.78
N ARG A 275 -4.51 10.89 -9.98
CA ARG A 275 -5.15 12.12 -10.48
C ARG A 275 -6.37 12.49 -9.63
N ASN A 276 -7.24 11.52 -9.36
CA ASN A 276 -8.43 11.73 -8.54
C ASN A 276 -8.03 12.18 -7.13
N ALA A 277 -7.06 11.49 -6.51
CA ALA A 277 -6.61 11.85 -5.18
C ALA A 277 -5.96 13.23 -5.11
N LEU A 278 -5.15 13.62 -6.09
CA LEU A 278 -4.58 14.97 -6.15
C LEU A 278 -5.67 16.04 -6.22
N LYS A 279 -6.68 15.85 -7.07
CA LYS A 279 -7.80 16.78 -7.23
C LYS A 279 -8.69 16.85 -5.99
N VAL A 280 -9.06 15.69 -5.42
CA VAL A 280 -9.85 15.63 -4.17
C VAL A 280 -9.07 16.25 -3.01
N ALA A 281 -7.76 15.99 -2.90
CA ALA A 281 -6.93 16.60 -1.86
C ALA A 281 -6.84 18.12 -2.02
N ALA A 282 -6.68 18.62 -3.25
CA ALA A 282 -6.67 20.04 -3.54
C ALA A 282 -8.02 20.71 -3.24
N TYR A 283 -9.13 20.05 -3.56
CA TYR A 283 -10.46 20.52 -3.18
C TYR A 283 -10.61 20.61 -1.66
N LEU A 284 -10.28 19.53 -0.93
CA LEU A 284 -10.34 19.51 0.53
C LEU A 284 -9.45 20.58 1.17
N GLU A 285 -8.27 20.83 0.58
CA GLU A 285 -7.36 21.90 1.03
C GLU A 285 -7.94 23.29 0.75
N SER A 286 -8.60 23.49 -0.40
CA SER A 286 -9.23 24.77 -0.77
C SER A 286 -10.37 25.17 0.16
N ILE A 287 -11.05 24.18 0.75
CA ILE A 287 -12.11 24.42 1.74
C ILE A 287 -11.58 24.34 3.17
N ALA A 288 -10.31 24.03 3.42
CA ALA A 288 -9.80 23.88 4.78
C ALA A 288 -9.70 25.23 5.50
N GLY A 289 -10.03 25.26 6.79
CA GLY A 289 -9.82 26.46 7.60
C GLY A 289 -10.49 26.45 8.98
N PRO A 290 -10.23 27.47 9.82
CA PRO A 290 -10.66 27.49 11.22
C PRO A 290 -12.18 27.44 11.45
N LYS A 291 -12.99 27.79 10.44
CA LYS A 291 -14.46 27.78 10.48
C LYS A 291 -15.08 26.82 9.45
N SER A 292 -14.26 26.03 8.76
CA SER A 292 -14.70 25.00 7.82
C SER A 292 -14.80 23.65 8.51
N ALA A 293 -15.51 22.73 7.86
CA ALA A 293 -15.60 21.32 8.25
C ALA A 293 -14.21 20.64 8.21
N VAL A 294 -13.33 21.06 7.30
CA VAL A 294 -11.97 20.52 7.16
C VAL A 294 -10.97 21.41 7.88
N GLU A 295 -10.20 20.82 8.79
CA GLU A 295 -9.13 21.50 9.54
C GLU A 295 -7.81 21.47 8.77
N SER A 296 -7.42 20.29 8.29
CA SER A 296 -6.16 20.08 7.56
C SER A 296 -6.26 18.85 6.66
N VAL A 297 -5.47 18.85 5.58
CA VAL A 297 -5.37 17.75 4.63
C VAL A 297 -3.93 17.26 4.61
N THR A 298 -3.76 15.95 4.51
CA THR A 298 -2.49 15.27 4.34
C THR A 298 -2.55 14.47 3.05
N TYR A 299 -1.87 14.99 2.03
CA TYR A 299 -1.58 14.29 0.79
C TYR A 299 -0.15 14.67 0.38
N PRO A 300 0.83 13.75 0.46
CA PRO A 300 2.23 14.06 0.16
C PRO A 300 2.47 14.60 -1.26
N GLY A 301 1.54 14.33 -2.17
CA GLY A 301 1.58 14.84 -3.54
C GLY A 301 1.20 16.31 -3.70
N LEU A 302 0.54 16.95 -2.73
CA LEU A 302 0.19 18.38 -2.80
C LEU A 302 1.45 19.25 -2.79
N ALA A 303 1.49 20.29 -3.61
CA ALA A 303 2.61 21.24 -3.67
C ALA A 303 2.83 21.99 -2.34
N SER A 304 1.76 22.17 -1.57
CA SER A 304 1.77 22.77 -0.23
C SER A 304 2.32 21.85 0.87
N HIS A 305 2.43 20.54 0.62
CA HIS A 305 2.81 19.58 1.63
C HIS A 305 4.27 19.81 2.07
N PRO A 306 4.58 19.89 3.39
CA PRO A 306 5.94 20.22 3.86
C PRO A 306 7.04 19.27 3.36
N LEU A 307 6.68 18.01 3.10
CA LEU A 307 7.57 16.98 2.57
C LEU A 307 7.33 16.67 1.08
N HIS A 308 6.70 17.58 0.34
CA HIS A 308 6.43 17.41 -1.10
C HIS A 308 7.70 17.08 -1.89
N ASP A 309 8.78 17.83 -1.67
CA ASP A 309 10.05 17.60 -2.38
C ASP A 309 10.63 16.21 -2.10
N LEU A 310 10.50 15.72 -0.86
CA LEU A 310 10.92 14.36 -0.51
C LEU A 310 10.04 13.33 -1.21
N ALA A 311 8.72 13.51 -1.21
CA ALA A 311 7.78 12.66 -1.92
C ALA A 311 8.12 12.57 -3.42
N VAL A 312 8.35 13.71 -4.09
CA VAL A 312 8.76 13.79 -5.50
C VAL A 312 10.09 13.07 -5.76
N ARG A 313 11.10 13.26 -4.90
CA ARG A 313 12.40 12.58 -5.07
C ARG A 313 12.28 11.07 -5.03
N GLN A 314 11.42 10.54 -4.17
CA GLN A 314 11.22 9.10 -3.97
C GLN A 314 10.26 8.44 -4.97
N LEU A 315 9.67 9.20 -5.90
CA LEU A 315 8.86 8.63 -6.98
C LEU A 315 9.66 7.65 -7.84
N SER A 316 8.99 6.56 -8.23
CA SER A 316 9.52 5.58 -9.19
C SER A 316 9.81 6.25 -10.55
N PRO A 317 10.65 5.64 -11.41
CA PRO A 317 10.85 6.14 -12.78
C PRO A 317 9.54 6.26 -13.57
N SER A 318 8.62 5.32 -13.41
CA SER A 318 7.33 5.30 -14.11
C SER A 318 6.42 6.44 -13.64
N ALA A 319 6.37 6.70 -12.33
CA ALA A 319 5.57 7.80 -11.79
C ALA A 319 6.17 9.17 -12.09
N LYS A 320 7.50 9.32 -12.10
CA LYS A 320 8.17 10.55 -12.56
C LYS A 320 7.81 10.86 -14.02
N LYS A 321 7.85 9.86 -14.89
CA LYS A 321 7.42 10.01 -16.29
C LYS A 321 5.96 10.45 -16.35
N PHE A 322 5.07 9.75 -15.63
CA PHE A 322 3.65 10.09 -15.59
C PHE A 322 3.39 11.53 -15.09
N ALA A 323 4.03 11.95 -13.99
CA ALA A 323 3.90 13.30 -13.46
C ALA A 323 4.37 14.37 -14.46
N SER A 324 5.39 14.07 -15.27
CA SER A 324 5.87 14.99 -16.31
C SER A 324 4.88 15.19 -17.46
N GLU A 325 3.97 14.24 -17.69
CA GLU A 325 2.97 14.25 -18.77
C GLU A 325 1.67 14.98 -18.38
N LEU A 326 1.54 15.40 -17.12
CA LEU A 326 0.33 16.11 -16.64
C LEU A 326 0.15 17.47 -17.30
N ALA A 327 -1.12 17.88 -17.42
CA ALA A 327 -1.50 19.22 -17.83
C ALA A 327 -0.91 20.26 -16.88
N LYS A 328 -0.70 21.49 -17.38
CA LYS A 328 -0.07 22.57 -16.61
C LYS A 328 -0.87 22.92 -15.34
N GLU A 329 -2.19 22.87 -15.42
CA GLU A 329 -3.11 23.15 -14.31
C GLU A 329 -2.97 22.12 -13.19
N ASP A 330 -2.99 20.82 -13.51
CA ASP A 330 -2.79 19.74 -12.53
C ASP A 330 -1.41 19.82 -11.86
N LYS A 331 -0.37 20.22 -12.60
CA LYS A 331 0.99 20.40 -12.06
C LYS A 331 1.08 21.53 -11.02
N ALA A 332 0.20 22.52 -11.08
CA ALA A 332 0.15 23.59 -10.09
C ALA A 332 -0.37 23.08 -8.73
N LEU A 333 -1.17 22.01 -8.72
CA LEU A 333 -1.65 21.35 -7.51
C LEU A 333 -0.55 20.50 -6.84
N GLY A 334 0.39 19.98 -7.63
CA GLY A 334 1.48 19.13 -7.19
C GLY A 334 1.68 17.92 -8.11
N VAL A 335 1.88 16.74 -7.53
CA VAL A 335 2.08 15.49 -8.26
C VAL A 335 1.16 14.36 -7.74
N PRO A 336 0.63 13.49 -8.60
CA PRO A 336 -0.03 12.27 -8.21
C PRO A 336 0.90 11.39 -7.35
N PHE A 337 0.39 10.92 -6.22
CA PHE A 337 1.14 10.20 -5.19
C PHE A 337 0.29 9.10 -4.53
N GLY A 338 -0.24 8.18 -5.34
CA GLY A 338 -1.17 7.14 -4.88
C GLY A 338 -2.60 7.65 -4.63
N GLY A 339 -3.49 6.75 -4.21
CA GLY A 339 -4.93 7.01 -4.03
C GLY A 339 -5.37 7.32 -2.60
N MET A 340 -4.45 7.42 -1.64
CA MET A 340 -4.79 7.63 -0.23
C MET A 340 -4.76 9.11 0.12
N ILE A 341 -5.80 9.58 0.83
CA ILE A 341 -5.84 10.92 1.42
C ILE A 341 -6.23 10.78 2.88
N SER A 342 -5.64 11.60 3.74
CA SER A 342 -6.09 11.77 5.11
C SER A 342 -6.44 13.23 5.37
N PHE A 343 -7.49 13.50 6.13
CA PHE A 343 -7.84 14.86 6.52
C PHE A 343 -8.45 14.88 7.93
N ARG A 344 -8.34 16.03 8.59
CA ARG A 344 -8.92 16.25 9.92
C ARG A 344 -10.18 17.08 9.84
N ILE A 345 -11.18 16.70 10.64
CA ILE A 345 -12.40 17.47 10.85
C ILE A 345 -12.23 18.38 12.07
N ASN A 346 -12.68 19.63 11.96
CA ASN A 346 -12.52 20.65 12.99
C ASN A 346 -13.10 20.24 14.35
N GLU A 347 -12.29 20.36 15.41
CA GLU A 347 -12.62 19.87 16.75
C GLU A 347 -13.83 20.56 17.40
N ALA A 348 -13.96 21.88 17.26
CA ALA A 348 -15.05 22.64 17.89
C ALA A 348 -16.42 22.22 17.35
N GLN A 349 -16.48 21.92 16.05
CA GLN A 349 -17.69 21.48 15.36
C GLN A 349 -18.02 20.01 15.66
N ARG A 350 -16.98 19.16 15.81
CA ARG A 350 -17.09 17.73 16.10
C ARG A 350 -17.54 17.44 17.54
N LEU A 351 -17.00 18.15 18.53
CA LEU A 351 -17.34 17.97 19.95
C LEU A 351 -18.79 18.39 20.24
N ALA A 352 -19.30 19.40 19.54
CA ALA A 352 -20.71 19.77 19.59
C ALA A 352 -21.66 18.64 19.13
N LEU A 353 -21.14 17.63 18.41
CA LEU A 353 -21.87 16.50 17.84
C LEU A 353 -21.50 15.14 18.47
N GLY A 354 -20.63 15.11 19.49
CA GLY A 354 -20.28 13.89 20.23
C GLY A 354 -19.37 12.89 19.51
N ILE A 355 -18.67 13.29 18.43
CA ILE A 355 -17.80 12.42 17.63
C ILE A 355 -16.37 12.46 18.21
N THR A 356 -15.72 11.32 18.50
CA THR A 356 -14.42 11.25 19.20
C THR A 356 -13.16 11.05 18.34
N PRO A 357 -13.20 10.44 17.14
CA PRO A 357 -12.08 10.51 16.18
C PRO A 357 -12.18 11.77 15.30
N ASN A 358 -11.06 12.47 15.06
CA ASN A 358 -11.02 13.62 14.15
C ASN A 358 -10.30 13.34 12.83
N LEU A 359 -9.70 12.17 12.63
CA LEU A 359 -8.99 11.81 11.40
C LEU A 359 -9.86 10.93 10.50
N VAL A 360 -10.09 11.39 9.28
CA VAL A 360 -10.74 10.62 8.21
C VAL A 360 -9.67 10.22 7.20
N ARG A 361 -9.73 8.97 6.75
CA ARG A 361 -8.87 8.44 5.69
C ARG A 361 -9.73 7.97 4.54
N LEU A 362 -9.49 8.53 3.36
CA LEU A 362 -10.14 8.14 2.13
C LEU A 362 -9.20 7.29 1.28
N SER A 363 -9.79 6.28 0.66
CA SER A 363 -9.19 5.53 -0.43
C SER A 363 -9.93 5.94 -1.70
N ILE A 364 -9.34 6.86 -2.45
CA ILE A 364 -9.97 7.44 -3.64
C ILE A 364 -9.88 6.44 -4.78
N GLY A 365 -11.02 6.11 -5.39
CA GLY A 365 -11.12 5.16 -6.48
C GLY A 365 -10.86 5.78 -7.85
N ILE A 366 -11.40 5.15 -8.88
CA ILE A 366 -11.25 5.52 -10.29
C ILE A 366 -12.55 6.05 -10.91
N GLU A 367 -13.53 6.41 -10.09
CA GLU A 367 -14.77 7.08 -10.48
C GLU A 367 -14.50 8.45 -11.10
N ASP A 368 -15.55 9.06 -11.66
CA ASP A 368 -15.49 10.45 -12.12
C ASP A 368 -15.20 11.37 -10.92
N VAL A 369 -14.19 12.23 -11.08
CA VAL A 369 -13.65 13.00 -9.96
C VAL A 369 -14.63 14.04 -9.41
N ASP A 370 -15.50 14.56 -10.27
CA ASP A 370 -16.51 15.55 -9.90
C ASP A 370 -17.58 14.91 -9.01
N ASP A 371 -18.01 13.68 -9.32
CA ASP A 371 -18.94 12.91 -8.49
C ASP A 371 -18.33 12.61 -7.11
N LEU A 372 -17.05 12.27 -7.05
CA LEU A 372 -16.33 12.04 -5.79
C LEU A 372 -16.29 13.31 -4.93
N ILE A 373 -16.01 14.46 -5.54
CA ILE A 373 -15.97 15.75 -4.84
C ILE A 373 -17.37 16.12 -4.35
N GLU A 374 -18.40 15.97 -5.19
CA GLU A 374 -19.78 16.26 -4.81
C GLU A 374 -20.24 15.38 -3.64
N ASP A 375 -19.94 14.08 -3.67
CA ASP A 375 -20.31 13.15 -2.60
C ASP A 375 -19.62 13.51 -1.27
N ILE A 376 -18.33 13.84 -1.32
CA ILE A 376 -17.57 14.30 -0.15
C ILE A 376 -18.15 15.62 0.38
N GLU A 377 -18.47 16.57 -0.50
CA GLU A 377 -19.03 17.85 -0.13
C GLU A 377 -20.37 17.71 0.59
N GLN A 378 -21.31 16.94 0.02
CA GLN A 378 -22.62 16.73 0.65
C GLN A 378 -22.48 16.03 2.01
N ALA A 379 -21.53 15.09 2.13
CA ALA A 379 -21.29 14.38 3.39
C ALA A 379 -20.72 15.33 4.46
N LEU A 380 -19.77 16.20 4.09
CA LEU A 380 -19.23 17.22 5.00
C LEU A 380 -20.29 18.23 5.43
N ARG A 381 -21.15 18.69 4.51
CA ARG A 381 -22.27 19.61 4.81
C ARG A 381 -23.25 18.99 5.82
N ARG A 382 -23.57 17.69 5.68
CA ARG A 382 -24.43 16.97 6.63
C ARG A 382 -23.75 16.74 7.98
N ALA A 383 -22.47 16.38 7.96
CA ALA A 383 -21.70 16.10 9.17
C ALA A 383 -21.39 17.37 9.97
N VAL A 384 -21.27 18.53 9.30
CA VAL A 384 -20.94 19.80 9.92
C VAL A 384 -21.83 20.94 9.39
N PRO A 385 -23.09 21.03 9.85
CA PRO A 385 -24.09 21.94 9.27
C PRO A 385 -23.73 23.43 9.39
N ASN A 386 -22.90 23.80 10.37
CA ASN A 386 -22.49 25.17 10.64
C ASN A 386 -21.14 25.55 10.00
N ALA A 387 -20.55 24.67 9.18
CA ALA A 387 -19.30 24.97 8.48
C ALA A 387 -19.54 25.92 7.30
N VAL A 388 -18.61 26.86 7.13
CA VAL A 388 -18.60 27.74 5.96
C VAL A 388 -17.90 27.01 4.82
N PHE A 389 -18.65 26.72 3.75
CA PHE A 389 -18.11 26.27 2.47
C PHE A 389 -18.00 27.48 1.54
N PRO A 390 -16.94 27.58 0.70
CA PRO A 390 -16.83 28.69 -0.24
C PRO A 390 -18.05 28.70 -1.18
N THR A 391 -18.73 29.84 -1.27
CA THR A 391 -19.79 30.04 -2.26
C THR A 391 -19.15 30.36 -3.61
N ASN A 392 -19.16 29.40 -4.55
CA ASN A 392 -19.53 29.57 -5.98
C ASN A 392 -19.00 28.45 -6.90
N VAL A 393 -19.90 27.56 -7.34
CA VAL A 393 -20.22 27.38 -8.77
C VAL A 393 -21.75 27.35 -8.85
N ASP A 394 -22.31 28.14 -9.75
CA ASP A 394 -23.74 28.40 -9.89
C ASP A 394 -24.51 27.13 -10.31
N THR A 395 -25.26 26.51 -9.39
CA THR A 395 -26.33 25.56 -9.71
C THR A 395 -27.60 25.99 -8.99
N SER A 396 -28.30 26.96 -9.59
CA SER A 396 -29.64 27.35 -9.19
C SER A 396 -30.62 26.17 -9.32
N ILE A 397 -30.87 25.46 -8.23
CA ILE A 397 -32.10 24.67 -8.06
C ILE A 397 -32.80 25.20 -6.80
N SER A 398 -33.78 26.07 -7.03
CA SER A 398 -34.72 26.54 -6.02
C SER A 398 -35.63 25.39 -5.60
N LEU A 399 -35.52 24.93 -4.34
CA LEU A 399 -36.55 24.11 -3.72
C LEU A 399 -37.45 25.01 -2.88
N THR A 400 -38.71 25.13 -3.32
CA THR A 400 -39.80 25.76 -2.57
C THR A 400 -40.14 24.95 -1.32
N PRO A 401 -40.51 25.59 -0.19
CA PRO A 401 -40.87 24.89 1.04
C PRO A 401 -42.37 24.61 1.08
N GLU A 402 -42.79 23.36 1.26
CA GLU A 402 -44.08 23.04 1.89
C GLU A 402 -44.20 21.55 2.27
N GLY A 403 -44.70 21.28 3.48
CA GLY A 403 -45.09 19.95 3.93
C GLY A 403 -44.87 19.68 5.42
N SER A 404 -45.73 20.25 6.27
CA SER A 404 -45.82 19.97 7.71
C SER A 404 -46.18 18.51 8.03
N LEU A 405 -45.55 17.91 9.03
CA LEU A 405 -45.99 16.66 9.69
C LEU A 405 -46.23 16.89 11.19
N PRO A 406 -47.18 16.16 11.82
CA PRO A 406 -47.67 16.47 13.16
C PRO A 406 -46.81 15.86 14.28
N ALA A 407 -46.89 16.49 15.46
CA ALA A 407 -46.12 16.18 16.66
C ALA A 407 -46.66 14.98 17.46
N THR A 408 -45.74 14.20 18.07
CA THR A 408 -46.00 13.29 19.19
C THR A 408 -44.86 13.38 20.24
N PRO A 409 -45.12 13.09 21.53
CA PRO A 409 -44.31 13.51 22.69
C PRO A 409 -43.16 12.53 23.06
N PRO A 410 -42.32 12.86 24.07
CA PRO A 410 -40.96 12.35 24.22
C PRO A 410 -40.91 11.08 25.08
N ASP A 411 -40.05 10.14 24.68
CA ASP A 411 -39.16 9.35 25.55
C ASP A 411 -38.56 8.17 24.78
N ALA A 412 -37.29 8.32 24.39
CA ALA A 412 -36.27 7.29 24.20
C ALA A 412 -35.11 7.92 23.40
N LEU A 413 -33.95 8.06 24.04
CA LEU A 413 -32.70 8.50 23.39
C LEU A 413 -32.37 7.57 22.21
N PRO A 414 -32.30 8.07 20.96
CA PRO A 414 -31.80 7.25 19.88
C PRO A 414 -30.27 7.29 19.89
N ILE A 415 -29.67 6.11 19.84
CA ILE A 415 -28.29 5.94 19.36
C ILE A 415 -28.28 6.52 17.94
N VAL A 416 -27.69 7.70 17.77
CA VAL A 416 -27.44 8.28 16.45
C VAL A 416 -26.29 7.49 15.83
N SER A 417 -26.62 6.38 15.18
CA SER A 417 -25.78 5.87 14.11
C SER A 417 -25.77 6.94 13.03
N LEU A 418 -24.58 7.42 12.65
CA LEU A 418 -24.41 8.23 11.45
C LEU A 418 -25.22 7.58 10.32
N PRO A 419 -26.11 8.31 9.61
CA PRO A 419 -26.68 7.80 8.38
C PRO A 419 -25.49 7.40 7.51
N LYS A 420 -25.49 6.14 7.06
CA LYS A 420 -24.43 5.54 6.25
C LYS A 420 -23.90 6.59 5.28
N VAL A 421 -22.70 7.07 5.56
CA VAL A 421 -21.85 7.65 4.54
C VAL A 421 -21.66 6.50 3.58
N ASP A 422 -22.38 6.52 2.45
CA ASP A 422 -22.21 5.53 1.38
C ASP A 422 -20.98 5.89 0.54
N VAL A 423 -19.95 6.44 1.18
CA VAL A 423 -18.58 6.15 0.79
C VAL A 423 -18.45 4.66 1.07
N ARG A 424 -18.84 3.84 0.08
CA ARG A 424 -18.53 2.41 0.04
C ARG A 424 -17.12 2.30 0.59
N GLN A 425 -16.91 1.45 1.60
CA GLN A 425 -15.56 1.10 2.03
C GLN A 425 -14.87 0.45 0.82
N SER A 426 -14.40 1.28 -0.10
CA SER A 426 -13.53 0.93 -1.19
C SER A 426 -12.24 0.58 -0.51
N ILE A 427 -12.03 -0.72 -0.33
CA ILE A 427 -10.73 -1.26 -0.03
C ILE A 427 -9.91 -1.01 -1.31
N ALA A 428 -9.34 0.19 -1.49
CA ALA A 428 -8.42 0.50 -2.58
C ALA A 428 -8.77 -0.18 -3.91
N CYS A 429 -9.93 0.18 -4.49
CA CYS A 429 -10.40 -0.30 -5.79
C CYS A 429 -10.27 0.79 -6.85
#